data_AF-A0A158CM63-F1
#
_entry.id   AF-A0A158CM63-F1
#
_cell.length_a   1.000
_cell.length_b   1.000
_cell.length_c   1.000
_cell.angle_alpha   90.00
_cell.angle_beta   90.00
_cell.angle_gamma   90.00
#
_symmetry.space_group_name_H-M   'P 1'
#
loop_
_entity.id
_entity.type
_entity.pdbx_description
1 polymer ?
#
loop_
_entity_poly.entity_id
_entity_poly.type
_entity_poly.pdbx_seq_one_letter_code
_entity_poly.pdbx_strand_id
1 'polypeptide(L)' 'MSNIVPLDNNGIAFSRSYDDVLNIVYLNKGAVAQGGFFPAGVNGTLNMSSAFS' A
#
# COMPACT_ATOMS: atom_id res chain seq x y z
N MET A 1 8.80 -12.93 4.63
CA MET A 1 9.26 -11.92 5.61
C MET A 1 8.04 -11.43 6.36
N SER A 2 7.91 -11.78 7.64
CA SER A 2 6.79 -11.35 8.46
C SER A 2 7.29 -10.27 9.43
N ASN A 3 6.53 -9.19 9.57
CA ASN A 3 6.81 -8.20 10.62
C ASN A 3 6.39 -8.82 11.96
N ILE A 4 7.35 -9.28 12.77
CA ILE A 4 7.07 -9.83 14.09
C ILE A 4 7.03 -8.67 15.08
N VAL A 5 5.81 -8.22 15.40
CA VAL A 5 5.57 -7.28 16.50
C VAL A 5 5.13 -8.13 17.70
N PRO A 6 5.82 -8.06 18.85
CA PRO A 6 5.35 -8.72 20.06
C PRO A 6 4.02 -8.06 20.45
N LEU A 7 2.97 -8.86 20.41
CA LEU A 7 1.60 -8.44 20.64
C LEU A 7 1.00 -9.36 21.69
N ASP A 8 0.23 -8.81 22.64
CA ASP A 8 -0.47 -9.60 23.62
C ASP A 8 -1.70 -10.29 23.00
N ASN A 9 -2.44 -11.04 23.84
CA ASN A 9 -3.57 -11.84 23.39
C ASN A 9 -4.76 -11.02 22.83
N ASN A 10 -4.72 -9.69 22.88
CA ASN A 10 -5.77 -8.78 22.42
C ASN A 10 -5.37 -7.96 21.19
N GLY A 11 -4.13 -8.04 20.72
CA GLY A 11 -3.72 -7.12 19.70
C GLY A 11 -4.11 -7.53 18.28
N ILE A 12 -4.43 -6.50 17.49
CA ILE A 12 -4.93 -6.63 16.13
C ILE A 12 -3.86 -6.06 15.20
N ALA A 13 -3.27 -6.91 14.36
CA ALA A 13 -2.36 -6.48 13.31
C ALA A 13 -3.16 -6.10 12.06
N PHE A 14 -3.32 -4.80 11.81
CA PHE A 14 -3.93 -4.32 10.57
C PHE A 14 -2.93 -4.48 9.42
N SER A 15 -3.13 -5.50 8.60
CA SER A 15 -2.37 -5.67 7.36
C SER A 15 -2.99 -4.81 6.26
N ARG A 16 -2.15 -4.25 5.40
CA ARG A 16 -2.56 -3.50 4.20
C ARG A 16 -1.84 -4.13 3.01
N SER A 17 -2.55 -4.40 1.93
CA SER A 17 -1.93 -4.92 0.72
C SER A 17 -1.08 -3.83 0.04
N TYR A 18 -0.11 -4.20 -0.77
CA TYR A 18 0.83 -3.24 -1.36
C TYR A 18 0.12 -2.20 -2.25
N ASP A 19 -0.92 -2.63 -2.97
CA ASP A 19 -1.75 -1.83 -3.85
C ASP A 19 -2.61 -0.81 -3.10
N ASP A 20 -3.06 -1.14 -1.88
CA ASP A 20 -3.70 -0.19 -0.97
C ASP A 20 -2.72 0.82 -0.39
N VAL A 21 -1.47 0.42 -0.14
CA VAL A 21 -0.40 1.34 0.27
C VAL A 21 -0.08 2.31 -0.87
N LEU A 22 -0.08 1.83 -2.12
CA LEU A 22 0.16 2.66 -3.31
C LEU A 22 -0.89 3.77 -3.46
N ASN A 23 -2.15 3.53 -3.13
CA ASN A 23 -3.18 4.58 -3.11
C ASN A 23 -2.84 5.75 -2.17
N ILE A 24 -2.22 5.47 -1.03
CA ILE A 24 -1.78 6.50 -0.07
C ILE A 24 -0.65 7.33 -0.68
N VAL A 25 0.39 6.67 -1.19
CA VAL A 25 1.59 7.38 -1.67
C VAL A 25 1.39 8.05 -3.02
N TYR A 26 0.48 7.54 -3.85
CA TYR A 26 0.04 8.18 -5.08
C TYR A 26 -1.04 9.26 -4.87
N LEU A 27 -1.56 9.39 -3.64
CA LEU A 27 -2.65 10.32 -3.29
C LEU A 27 -3.86 10.15 -4.22
N ASN A 28 -4.18 8.90 -4.57
CA ASN A 28 -5.24 8.54 -5.50
C ASN A 28 -6.07 7.39 -4.93
N LYS A 29 -7.38 7.38 -5.22
CA LYS A 29 -8.31 6.33 -4.77
C LYS A 29 -8.64 5.30 -5.87
N GLY A 30 -8.18 5.54 -7.10
CA GLY A 30 -8.35 4.64 -8.22
C GLY A 30 -7.06 3.89 -8.52
N ALA A 31 -7.17 2.87 -9.38
CA ALA A 31 -6.01 2.13 -9.86
C ALA A 31 -5.14 3.01 -10.76
N VAL A 32 -3.98 3.42 -10.25
CA VAL A 32 -2.99 4.22 -10.95
C VAL A 32 -1.59 3.66 -10.76
N ALA A 33 -0.71 3.92 -11.73
CA ALA A 33 0.68 3.49 -11.70
C ALA A 33 1.66 4.56 -11.16
N GLN A 34 1.18 5.79 -10.96
CA GLN A 34 2.00 6.95 -10.61
C GLN A 34 1.14 8.08 -10.03
N GLY A 35 1.75 8.98 -9.25
CA GLY A 35 1.11 10.14 -8.64
C GLY A 35 1.72 10.54 -7.31
N GLY A 36 1.22 11.61 -6.70
CA GLY A 36 1.59 12.02 -5.34
C GLY A 36 3.11 12.13 -5.12
N PHE A 37 3.62 11.41 -4.11
CA PHE A 37 5.05 11.40 -3.75
C PHE A 37 5.94 10.70 -4.79
N PHE A 38 5.34 9.95 -5.71
CA PHE A 38 6.02 9.25 -6.80
C PHE A 38 5.40 9.67 -8.15
N PRO A 39 5.69 10.90 -8.62
CA PRO A 39 5.08 11.41 -9.85
C PRO A 39 5.40 10.58 -11.10
N ALA A 40 6.53 9.85 -11.11
CA ALA A 40 6.95 8.94 -12.18
C ALA A 40 6.66 7.45 -11.86
N GLY A 41 5.95 7.16 -10.77
CA GLY A 41 5.71 5.81 -10.27
C GLY A 41 6.89 5.23 -9.49
N VAL A 42 6.65 4.12 -8.80
CA VAL A 42 7.70 3.36 -8.10
C VAL A 42 8.42 2.41 -9.07
N ASN A 43 9.67 2.09 -8.77
CA ASN A 43 10.44 1.10 -9.54
C ASN A 43 9.97 -0.33 -9.23
N GLY A 44 9.76 -1.14 -10.28
CA GLY A 44 9.41 -2.55 -10.16
C GLY A 44 8.06 -2.91 -10.78
N THR A 45 7.68 -4.19 -10.68
CA THR A 45 6.44 -4.73 -11.27
C THR A 45 5.20 -4.51 -10.39
N LEU A 46 5.39 -4.23 -9.10
CA LEU A 46 4.31 -3.93 -8.15
C LEU A 46 4.12 -2.42 -8.03
N ASN A 47 3.64 -1.80 -9.11
CA ASN A 47 3.50 -0.34 -9.20
C ASN A 47 2.07 0.14 -9.43
N MET A 48 1.09 -0.76 -9.55
CA MET A 48 -0.33 -0.43 -9.74
C MET A 48 -1.07 -0.43 -8.39
N SER A 49 -1.80 0.65 -8.10
CA SER A 49 -2.64 0.76 -6.90
C SER A 49 -4.02 0.09 -7.05
N SER A 50 -4.71 -0.13 -5.93
CA SER A 50 -6.02 -0.79 -5.92
C SER A 50 -7.11 0.15 -6.44
N ALA A 51 -8.14 -0.41 -7.08
CA ALA A 51 -9.36 0.33 -7.35
C ALA A 51 -10.30 0.19 -6.16
N PHE A 52 -10.61 1.29 -5.47
CA PHE A 52 -11.73 1.29 -4.54
C PHE A 52 -13.03 1.04 -5.33
N SER A 53 -13.67 -0.11 -5.09
CA SER A 53 -15.00 -0.45 -5.63
C SER A 53 -16.11 0.30 -4.91
#